data_AF-A0A9K3Q615-F1
#
_entry.id   AF-A0A9K3Q615-F1
#
_cell.length_a   1.000
_cell.length_b   1.000
_cell.length_c   1.000
_cell.angle_alpha   90.00
_cell.angle_beta   90.00
_cell.angle_gamma   90.00
#
_symmetry.space_group_name_H-M   'P 1'
#
loop_
_entity.id
_entity.type
_entity.pdbx_description
1 polymer ?
#
loop_
_entity_poly.entity_id
_entity_poly.type
_entity_poly.pdbx_seq_one_letter_code
_entity_poly.pdbx_strand_id
1 'polypeptide(L)'
;MPHVRILTIQSSGGFDDSIEHTLELSMPELEILRLMDVALHKVTLNEQLTPKLVDLTMQNIPEECQLTVLLPELKTFGMYFYGPEDDSWIHEMLATSTKLVTFDSYKLTIGPKATFAGNNLESINLRRAERLHSLTIYAPNLNHLSLQASYNFDGTFTILDSHPKFEPVQSQSHFVVNISNACISPAVERTLQSNPRITVEDRTEEYAKMEFG
;
A
#
# COMPACT_ATOMS: atom_id res chain seq x y z
N MET A 1 -25.46 -18.79 -3.74
CA MET A 1 -24.84 -17.74 -2.91
C MET A 1 -25.24 -16.39 -3.47
N PRO A 2 -25.43 -15.35 -2.65
CA PRO A 2 -25.84 -14.04 -3.15
C PRO A 2 -24.79 -13.50 -4.13
N HIS A 3 -25.24 -12.88 -5.23
CA HIS A 3 -24.43 -12.22 -6.25
C HIS A 3 -23.89 -10.87 -5.74
N VAL A 4 -23.16 -10.90 -4.62
CA VAL A 4 -22.60 -9.71 -4.00
C VAL A 4 -21.39 -9.28 -4.81
N ARG A 5 -21.47 -8.10 -5.44
CA ARG A 5 -20.36 -7.46 -6.16
C ARG A 5 -19.60 -6.47 -5.30
N ILE A 6 -20.28 -5.84 -4.35
CA ILE A 6 -19.72 -4.85 -3.45
C ILE A 6 -20.13 -5.24 -2.04
N LEU A 7 -19.16 -5.43 -1.16
CA LEU A 7 -19.39 -5.69 0.26
C LEU A 7 -18.65 -4.64 1.08
N THR A 8 -19.40 -4.00 1.98
CA THR A 8 -18.83 -3.14 3.02
C THR A 8 -19.27 -3.69 4.36
N ILE A 9 -18.31 -4.04 5.20
CA ILE A 9 -18.54 -4.41 6.59
C ILE A 9 -17.93 -3.28 7.42
N GLN A 10 -18.78 -2.63 8.21
CA GLN A 10 -18.37 -1.53 9.07
C GLN A 10 -19.07 -1.63 10.43
N SER A 11 -18.30 -1.53 11.51
CA SER A 11 -18.86 -1.32 12.84
C SER A 11 -19.01 0.18 13.12
N SER A 12 -20.05 0.54 13.87
CA SER A 12 -20.30 1.90 14.34
C SER A 12 -20.05 2.08 15.84
N GLY A 13 -19.38 1.12 16.49
CA GLY A 13 -19.10 1.14 17.93
C GLY A 13 -17.83 0.36 18.30
N GLY A 14 -17.46 0.42 19.59
CA GLY A 14 -16.34 -0.36 20.14
C GLY A 14 -16.55 -1.86 19.99
N PHE A 15 -15.45 -2.60 19.83
CA PHE A 15 -15.46 -4.03 19.60
C PHE A 15 -15.62 -4.82 20.88
N ASP A 16 -16.32 -5.95 20.78
CA ASP A 16 -16.25 -6.99 21.78
C ASP A 16 -15.19 -8.01 21.33
N ASP A 17 -14.01 -7.91 21.95
CA ASP A 17 -12.86 -8.78 21.65
C ASP A 17 -13.13 -10.26 21.98
N SER A 18 -14.29 -10.59 22.58
CA SER A 18 -14.68 -11.97 22.88
C SER A 18 -15.24 -12.75 21.70
N ILE A 19 -15.50 -12.11 20.55
CA ILE A 19 -16.10 -12.79 19.38
C ILE A 19 -15.08 -12.98 18.26
N GLU A 20 -14.69 -14.24 18.04
CA GLU A 20 -13.77 -14.65 16.96
C GLU A 20 -14.47 -14.68 15.59
N HIS A 21 -14.65 -13.52 14.96
CA HIS A 21 -15.20 -13.46 13.60
C HIS A 21 -14.15 -13.81 12.55
N THR A 22 -14.50 -14.69 11.61
CA THR A 22 -13.65 -15.11 10.49
C THR A 22 -14.32 -14.80 9.15
N LEU A 23 -13.57 -14.23 8.21
CA LEU A 23 -13.99 -14.02 6.83
C LEU A 23 -13.27 -14.99 5.90
N GLU A 24 -13.88 -16.15 5.68
CA GLU A 24 -13.43 -17.22 4.76
C GLU A 24 -14.57 -17.71 3.85
N LEU A 25 -15.48 -16.81 3.48
CA LEU A 25 -16.64 -17.15 2.67
C LEU A 25 -16.34 -16.93 1.18
N SER A 26 -16.65 -17.93 0.35
CA SER A 26 -16.59 -17.79 -1.10
C SER A 26 -17.60 -16.74 -1.59
N MET A 27 -17.11 -15.74 -2.31
CA MET A 27 -17.88 -14.68 -2.96
C MET A 27 -17.35 -14.48 -4.39
N PRO A 28 -17.71 -15.38 -5.34
CA PRO A 28 -17.08 -15.42 -6.66
C PRO A 28 -17.34 -14.20 -7.53
N GLU A 29 -18.39 -13.43 -7.21
CA GLU A 29 -18.79 -12.22 -7.92
C GLU A 29 -18.30 -10.93 -7.24
N LEU A 30 -17.58 -11.02 -6.11
CA LEU A 30 -17.13 -9.86 -5.35
C LEU A 30 -16.03 -9.11 -6.09
N GLU A 31 -16.26 -7.83 -6.36
CA GLU A 31 -15.34 -6.91 -7.05
C GLU A 31 -14.71 -5.91 -6.09
N ILE A 32 -15.46 -5.49 -5.06
CA ILE A 32 -15.05 -4.46 -4.10
C ILE A 32 -15.34 -4.96 -2.68
N LEU A 33 -14.31 -4.98 -1.83
CA LEU A 33 -14.42 -5.30 -0.42
C LEU A 33 -13.89 -4.15 0.43
N ARG A 34 -14.70 -3.72 1.40
CA ARG A 34 -14.32 -2.72 2.39
C ARG A 34 -14.56 -3.26 3.79
N LEU A 35 -13.50 -3.30 4.59
CA LEU A 35 -13.51 -3.74 5.99
C LEU A 35 -13.04 -2.57 6.83
N MET A 36 -13.96 -1.92 7.53
CA MET A 36 -13.66 -0.67 8.24
C MET A 36 -14.12 -0.79 9.67
N ASP A 37 -13.20 -0.67 10.63
CA ASP A 37 -13.55 -0.78 12.04
C ASP A 37 -14.27 -2.13 12.25
N VAL A 38 -13.58 -3.24 12.04
CA VAL A 38 -14.13 -4.60 12.22
C VAL A 38 -13.18 -5.47 13.03
N ALA A 39 -13.70 -6.13 14.07
CA ALA A 39 -12.95 -7.12 14.84
C ALA A 39 -13.01 -8.48 14.15
N LEU A 40 -12.11 -8.70 13.19
CA LEU A 40 -11.92 -9.99 12.53
C LEU A 40 -10.67 -10.65 13.09
N HIS A 41 -10.77 -11.93 13.45
CA HIS A 41 -9.61 -12.73 13.84
C HIS A 41 -8.84 -13.25 12.61
N LYS A 42 -9.55 -13.48 11.50
CA LYS A 42 -8.95 -14.03 10.28
C LYS A 42 -9.66 -13.54 9.02
N VAL A 43 -8.88 -13.20 8.00
CA VAL A 43 -9.35 -12.82 6.67
C VAL A 43 -8.52 -13.54 5.60
N THR A 44 -9.18 -14.38 4.81
CA THR A 44 -8.54 -15.08 3.69
C THR A 44 -9.19 -14.63 2.38
N LEU A 45 -8.43 -13.94 1.54
CA LEU A 45 -8.84 -13.46 0.21
C LEU A 45 -7.88 -14.03 -0.83
N ASN A 46 -8.40 -14.84 -1.76
CA ASN A 46 -7.61 -15.49 -2.79
C ASN A 46 -8.44 -15.73 -4.05
N GLU A 47 -7.81 -16.17 -5.13
CA GLU A 47 -8.47 -16.44 -6.41
C GLU A 47 -9.56 -17.52 -6.32
N GLN A 48 -9.48 -18.46 -5.37
CA GLN A 48 -10.49 -19.50 -5.21
C GLN A 48 -11.77 -18.98 -4.54
N LEU A 49 -11.63 -18.09 -3.56
CA LEU A 49 -12.75 -17.55 -2.79
C LEU A 49 -13.34 -16.29 -3.41
N THR A 50 -12.49 -15.39 -3.93
CA THR A 50 -12.85 -14.06 -4.42
C THR A 50 -12.09 -13.72 -5.73
N PRO A 51 -12.26 -14.51 -6.81
CA PRO A 51 -11.54 -14.35 -8.08
C PRO A 51 -11.70 -12.99 -8.77
N LYS A 52 -12.82 -12.29 -8.54
CA LYS A 52 -13.13 -11.01 -9.20
C LYS A 52 -12.76 -9.78 -8.37
N LEU A 53 -12.16 -9.96 -7.20
CA LEU A 53 -11.87 -8.87 -6.28
C LEU A 53 -10.73 -8.00 -6.83
N VAL A 54 -11.05 -6.74 -7.15
CA VAL A 54 -10.13 -5.78 -7.77
C VAL A 54 -9.84 -4.56 -6.89
N ASP A 55 -10.70 -4.28 -5.91
CA ASP A 55 -10.55 -3.18 -4.95
C ASP A 55 -10.75 -3.69 -3.52
N LEU A 56 -9.69 -3.56 -2.71
CA LEU A 56 -9.68 -3.95 -1.30
C LEU A 56 -9.30 -2.74 -0.45
N THR A 57 -10.17 -2.36 0.48
CA THR A 57 -9.88 -1.36 1.50
C THR A 57 -10.05 -1.96 2.89
N MET A 58 -9.05 -1.77 3.75
CA MET A 58 -9.04 -2.20 5.13
C MET A 58 -8.65 -1.03 6.04
N GLN A 59 -9.39 -0.84 7.13
CA GLN A 59 -9.16 0.23 8.08
C GLN A 59 -9.36 -0.28 9.50
N ASN A 60 -8.41 0.04 10.38
CA ASN A 60 -8.51 -0.22 11.82
C ASN A 60 -8.84 -1.71 12.10
N ILE A 61 -8.05 -2.59 11.46
CA ILE A 61 -8.12 -4.05 11.64
C ILE A 61 -7.26 -4.41 12.87
N PRO A 62 -7.70 -5.34 13.74
CA PRO A 62 -6.90 -5.80 14.88
C PRO A 62 -5.52 -6.30 14.46
N GLU A 63 -4.48 -5.94 15.21
CA GLU A 63 -3.08 -6.28 14.90
C GLU A 63 -2.81 -7.79 14.92
N GLU A 64 -3.61 -8.54 15.69
CA GLU A 64 -3.61 -9.99 15.80
C GLU A 64 -4.42 -10.70 14.69
N CYS A 65 -5.04 -9.94 13.78
CA CYS A 65 -5.81 -10.51 12.68
C CYS A 65 -4.89 -11.30 11.73
N GLN A 66 -5.23 -12.56 11.50
CA GLN A 66 -4.54 -13.40 10.52
C GLN A 66 -4.99 -13.02 9.11
N LEU A 67 -4.16 -12.24 8.41
CA LEU A 67 -4.41 -11.78 7.05
C LEU A 67 -3.73 -12.67 6.00
N THR A 68 -4.47 -13.02 4.97
CA THR A 68 -3.94 -13.66 3.75
C THR A 68 -4.62 -13.04 2.55
N VAL A 69 -3.83 -12.36 1.70
CA VAL A 69 -4.33 -11.66 0.50
C VAL A 69 -3.51 -12.10 -0.71
N LEU A 70 -4.03 -13.05 -1.47
CA LEU A 70 -3.39 -13.67 -2.64
C LEU A 70 -4.23 -13.41 -3.89
N LEU A 71 -4.26 -12.15 -4.32
CA LEU A 71 -5.15 -11.66 -5.38
C LEU A 71 -4.33 -11.11 -6.56
N PRO A 72 -4.08 -11.90 -7.61
CA PRO A 72 -3.27 -11.47 -8.76
C PRO A 72 -3.95 -10.36 -9.58
N GLU A 73 -5.28 -10.33 -9.57
CA GLU A 73 -6.10 -9.35 -10.28
C GLU A 73 -6.37 -8.06 -9.49
N LEU A 74 -5.86 -7.95 -8.26
CA LEU A 74 -6.04 -6.78 -7.42
C LEU A 74 -5.43 -5.53 -8.08
N LYS A 75 -6.23 -4.48 -8.20
CA LYS A 75 -5.83 -3.20 -8.82
C LYS A 75 -5.68 -2.09 -7.79
N THR A 76 -6.50 -2.10 -6.76
CA THR A 76 -6.50 -1.06 -5.74
C THR A 76 -6.43 -1.69 -4.37
N PHE A 77 -5.47 -1.24 -3.57
CA PHE A 77 -5.29 -1.66 -2.19
C PHE A 77 -5.19 -0.44 -1.27
N GLY A 78 -6.01 -0.42 -0.23
CA GLY A 78 -6.01 0.59 0.82
C GLY A 78 -5.84 -0.04 2.20
N MET A 79 -4.88 0.42 3.00
CA MET A 79 -4.71 -0.02 4.39
C MET A 79 -4.45 1.16 5.34
N TYR A 80 -5.33 1.35 6.30
CA TYR A 80 -5.31 2.52 7.18
C TYR A 80 -5.32 2.10 8.65
N PHE A 81 -4.40 2.67 9.45
CA PHE A 81 -4.27 2.40 10.88
C PHE A 81 -4.06 0.91 11.18
N TYR A 82 -2.95 0.35 10.71
CA TYR A 82 -2.66 -1.08 10.89
C TYR A 82 -1.18 -1.29 11.22
N GLY A 83 -0.90 -1.95 12.36
CA GLY A 83 0.44 -2.06 12.92
C GLY A 83 0.79 -3.47 13.40
N PRO A 84 0.68 -4.52 12.57
CA PRO A 84 0.91 -5.88 13.04
C PRO A 84 2.38 -6.09 13.46
N GLU A 85 2.61 -7.04 14.36
CA GLU A 85 3.97 -7.51 14.66
C GLU A 85 4.59 -8.23 13.45
N ASP A 86 3.77 -9.00 12.71
CA ASP A 86 4.13 -9.72 11.49
C ASP A 86 3.53 -9.05 10.25
N ASP A 87 4.40 -8.49 9.41
CA ASP A 87 4.04 -7.86 8.14
C ASP A 87 4.27 -8.79 6.93
N SER A 88 4.62 -10.07 7.12
CA SER A 88 4.95 -11.01 6.04
C SER A 88 3.85 -11.12 4.96
N TRP A 89 2.58 -11.10 5.39
CA TRP A 89 1.43 -11.19 4.49
C TRP A 89 1.38 -10.04 3.48
N ILE A 90 1.85 -8.83 3.83
CA ILE A 90 1.80 -7.68 2.91
C ILE A 90 2.86 -7.82 1.82
N HIS A 91 4.02 -8.38 2.14
CA HIS A 91 5.07 -8.68 1.17
C HIS A 91 4.62 -9.78 0.21
N GLU A 92 3.90 -10.78 0.72
CA GLU A 92 3.28 -11.82 -0.11
C GLU A 92 2.18 -11.27 -1.02
N MET A 93 1.34 -10.37 -0.50
CA MET A 93 0.33 -9.65 -1.29
C MET A 93 0.98 -8.84 -2.41
N LEU A 94 1.98 -8.01 -2.10
CA LEU A 94 2.70 -7.22 -3.10
C LEU A 94 3.39 -8.09 -4.15
N ALA A 95 3.92 -9.25 -3.77
CA ALA A 95 4.55 -10.19 -4.69
C ALA A 95 3.54 -10.92 -5.61
N THR A 96 2.28 -10.98 -5.20
CA THR A 96 1.18 -11.69 -5.89
C THR A 96 0.35 -10.76 -6.77
N SER A 97 0.06 -9.55 -6.30
CA SER A 97 -0.80 -8.55 -6.98
C SER A 97 -0.09 -7.85 -8.14
N THR A 98 0.26 -8.61 -9.17
CA THR A 98 0.99 -8.13 -10.37
C THR A 98 0.24 -7.09 -11.21
N LYS A 99 -1.08 -6.94 -11.01
CA LYS A 99 -1.92 -5.95 -11.68
C LYS A 99 -2.23 -4.71 -10.84
N LEU A 100 -1.56 -4.56 -9.69
CA LEU A 100 -1.77 -3.41 -8.80
C LEU A 100 -1.49 -2.10 -9.53
N VAL A 101 -2.43 -1.17 -9.39
CA VAL A 101 -2.40 0.19 -9.95
C VAL A 101 -2.17 1.21 -8.85
N THR A 102 -2.84 1.02 -7.71
CA THR A 102 -2.79 1.95 -6.59
C THR A 102 -2.57 1.19 -5.29
N PHE A 103 -1.57 1.62 -4.53
CA PHE A 103 -1.37 1.26 -3.13
C PHE A 103 -1.50 2.52 -2.28
N ASP A 104 -2.48 2.55 -1.39
CA ASP A 104 -2.71 3.68 -0.48
C ASP A 104 -2.65 3.22 0.97
N SER A 105 -1.95 3.96 1.81
CA SER A 105 -1.82 3.65 3.22
C SER A 105 -1.63 4.88 4.09
N TYR A 106 -2.12 4.76 5.33
CA TYR A 106 -1.88 5.73 6.38
C TYR A 106 -1.61 5.02 7.71
N LYS A 107 -0.49 5.34 8.37
CA LYS A 107 -0.09 4.69 9.62
C LYS A 107 -0.06 3.16 9.50
N LEU A 108 0.54 2.69 8.41
CA LEU A 108 0.80 1.28 8.18
C LEU A 108 2.21 0.95 8.68
N THR A 109 2.33 -0.08 9.52
CA THR A 109 3.64 -0.68 9.80
C THR A 109 4.01 -1.62 8.66
N ILE A 110 5.06 -1.27 7.92
CA ILE A 110 5.60 -2.06 6.81
C ILE A 110 7.12 -1.90 6.80
N GLY A 111 7.87 -2.92 7.23
CA GLY A 111 9.32 -2.75 7.35
C GLY A 111 10.09 -3.82 8.11
N PRO A 112 11.43 -3.83 7.93
CA PRO A 112 12.22 -2.63 7.59
C PRO A 112 12.33 -2.33 6.09
N LYS A 113 11.93 -3.25 5.21
CA LYS A 113 12.06 -3.09 3.75
C LYS A 113 10.74 -3.37 3.06
N ALA A 114 10.34 -2.50 2.12
CA ALA A 114 9.22 -2.74 1.23
C ALA A 114 9.68 -2.81 -0.23
N THR A 115 9.07 -3.70 -1.01
CA THR A 115 9.34 -3.82 -2.45
C THR A 115 8.03 -3.75 -3.23
N PHE A 116 7.96 -2.83 -4.18
CA PHE A 116 6.83 -2.69 -5.10
C PHE A 116 7.29 -3.05 -6.51
N ALA A 117 6.50 -3.88 -7.19
CA ALA A 117 6.79 -4.24 -8.57
C ALA A 117 5.49 -4.39 -9.38
N GLY A 118 5.35 -3.63 -10.46
CA GLY A 118 4.17 -3.71 -11.31
C GLY A 118 4.25 -2.79 -12.53
N ASN A 119 3.96 -3.32 -13.71
CA ASN A 119 3.86 -2.50 -14.93
C ASN A 119 2.66 -1.55 -14.90
N ASN A 120 1.60 -1.88 -14.16
CA ASN A 120 0.41 -1.03 -14.06
C ASN A 120 0.45 -0.09 -12.84
N LEU A 121 1.49 -0.17 -12.01
CA LEU A 121 1.54 0.57 -10.75
C LEU A 121 1.77 2.06 -11.03
N GLU A 122 0.76 2.86 -10.74
CA GLU A 122 0.71 4.30 -11.02
C GLU A 122 0.86 5.15 -9.76
N SER A 123 0.44 4.66 -8.60
CA SER A 123 0.49 5.43 -7.36
C SER A 123 0.84 4.56 -6.16
N ILE A 124 1.79 5.05 -5.36
CA ILE A 124 2.16 4.48 -4.07
C ILE A 124 2.08 5.60 -3.03
N ASN A 125 1.20 5.47 -2.05
CA ASN A 125 1.11 6.38 -0.91
C ASN A 125 1.42 5.62 0.38
N LEU A 126 2.52 6.01 1.00
CA LEU A 126 3.08 5.43 2.22
C LEU A 126 3.10 6.50 3.32
N ARG A 127 1.98 7.21 3.50
CA ARG A 127 1.89 8.29 4.48
C ARG A 127 2.02 7.71 5.88
N ARG A 128 3.00 8.18 6.64
CA ARG A 128 3.33 7.61 7.96
C ARG A 128 3.52 6.10 7.88
N ALA A 129 4.31 5.63 6.93
CA ALA A 129 4.74 4.24 6.94
C ALA A 129 5.73 4.04 8.10
N GLU A 130 5.24 3.42 9.17
CA GLU A 130 6.00 3.19 10.40
C GLU A 130 6.98 2.02 10.16
N ARG A 131 8.18 2.10 10.73
CA ARG A 131 9.28 1.10 10.57
C ARG A 131 9.81 0.93 9.13
N LEU A 132 9.34 1.68 8.14
CA LEU A 132 9.88 1.62 6.78
C LEU A 132 11.25 2.31 6.71
N HIS A 133 12.32 1.53 6.54
CA HIS A 133 13.68 2.04 6.38
C HIS A 133 14.14 2.06 4.92
N SER A 134 13.79 1.04 4.12
CA SER A 134 14.21 0.92 2.72
C SER A 134 13.04 0.64 1.79
N LEU A 135 13.12 1.18 0.57
CA LEU A 135 12.12 1.02 -0.47
C LEU A 135 12.77 0.70 -1.80
N THR A 136 12.33 -0.40 -2.42
CA THR A 136 12.71 -0.79 -3.77
C THR A 136 11.49 -0.75 -4.67
N ILE A 137 11.59 -0.12 -5.84
CA ILE A 137 10.46 0.03 -6.76
C ILE A 137 10.87 -0.38 -8.18
N TYR A 138 10.09 -1.28 -8.77
CA TYR A 138 9.98 -1.46 -10.22
C TYR A 138 8.57 -1.05 -10.66
N ALA A 139 8.42 0.18 -11.13
CA ALA A 139 7.12 0.69 -11.57
C ALA A 139 7.33 1.67 -12.73
N PRO A 140 7.40 1.17 -13.98
CA PRO A 140 7.65 2.01 -15.14
C PRO A 140 6.55 3.05 -15.40
N ASN A 141 5.32 2.79 -14.97
CA ASN A 141 4.16 3.68 -15.12
C ASN A 141 3.83 4.47 -13.84
N LEU A 142 4.73 4.47 -12.85
CA LEU A 142 4.53 5.24 -11.63
C LEU A 142 4.40 6.72 -11.96
N ASN A 143 3.39 7.38 -11.42
CA ASN A 143 3.13 8.81 -11.56
C ASN A 143 3.30 9.54 -10.22
N HIS A 144 3.04 8.85 -9.09
CA HIS A 144 3.11 9.43 -7.76
C HIS A 144 3.68 8.47 -6.72
N LEU A 145 4.59 9.00 -5.88
CA LEU A 145 5.10 8.34 -4.69
C LEU A 145 5.00 9.31 -3.51
N SER A 146 4.22 8.98 -2.49
CA SER A 146 4.20 9.74 -1.24
C SER A 146 4.89 8.95 -0.13
N LEU A 147 5.90 9.57 0.45
CA LEU A 147 6.61 9.16 1.67
C LEU A 147 6.34 10.13 2.82
N GLN A 148 5.25 10.90 2.71
CA GLN A 148 4.93 11.96 3.66
C GLN A 148 4.90 11.43 5.09
N ALA A 149 5.64 12.08 5.98
CA ALA A 149 5.74 11.74 7.40
C ALA A 149 6.25 10.31 7.68
N SER A 150 7.00 9.70 6.76
CA SER A 150 7.72 8.45 7.01
C SER A 150 8.99 8.72 7.80
N TYR A 151 8.87 8.72 9.13
CA TYR A 151 9.93 9.14 10.06
C TYR A 151 11.09 8.15 10.20
N ASN A 152 10.92 6.91 9.71
CA ASN A 152 11.97 5.89 9.76
C ASN A 152 12.73 5.71 8.44
N PHE A 153 12.46 6.52 7.41
CA PHE A 153 12.96 6.28 6.05
C PHE A 153 14.43 6.69 5.79
N ASP A 154 15.34 6.17 6.61
CA ASP A 154 16.76 6.51 6.63
C ASP A 154 17.69 5.51 5.91
N GLY A 155 17.12 4.45 5.32
CA GLY A 155 17.86 3.38 4.65
C GLY A 155 18.12 3.66 3.17
N THR A 156 17.72 2.71 2.32
CA THR A 156 18.01 2.73 0.88
C THR A 156 16.75 2.96 0.06
N PHE A 157 16.85 3.85 -0.92
CA PHE A 157 15.83 4.02 -1.95
C PHE A 157 16.39 3.59 -3.30
N THR A 158 15.72 2.65 -3.95
CA THR A 158 16.18 2.03 -5.20
C THR A 158 15.05 1.97 -6.21
N ILE A 159 15.31 2.52 -7.41
CA ILE A 159 14.46 2.38 -8.58
C ILE A 159 15.12 1.36 -9.50
N LEU A 160 14.40 0.30 -9.86
CA LEU A 160 14.88 -0.75 -10.73
C LEU A 160 14.50 -0.46 -12.19
N ASP A 161 15.41 -0.77 -13.11
CA ASP A 161 15.17 -0.64 -14.55
C ASP A 161 14.45 -1.87 -15.14
N SER A 162 14.57 -3.02 -14.48
CA SER A 162 13.97 -4.29 -14.92
C SER A 162 13.57 -5.16 -13.73
N HIS A 163 12.65 -6.10 -13.98
CA HIS A 163 12.21 -7.07 -12.98
C HIS A 163 11.86 -8.41 -13.67
N PRO A 164 12.28 -9.57 -13.14
CA PRO A 164 12.17 -10.86 -13.83
C PRO A 164 10.73 -11.34 -14.10
N LYS A 165 9.74 -10.80 -13.38
CA LYS A 165 8.32 -11.14 -13.55
C LYS A 165 7.58 -10.25 -14.58
N PHE A 166 8.21 -9.19 -15.08
CA PHE A 166 7.53 -8.19 -15.90
C PHE A 166 8.27 -7.97 -17.22
N GLU A 167 7.49 -7.90 -18.29
CA GLU A 167 8.03 -7.57 -19.61
C GLU A 167 8.57 -6.14 -19.62
N PRO A 168 9.71 -5.90 -20.29
CA PRO A 168 10.25 -4.57 -20.47
C PRO A 168 9.26 -3.63 -21.14
N VAL A 169 9.11 -2.42 -20.61
CA VAL A 169 8.34 -1.34 -21.24
C VAL A 169 9.22 -0.53 -22.20
N GLN A 170 8.60 0.06 -23.23
CA GLN A 170 9.32 0.89 -24.20
C GLN A 170 9.74 2.26 -23.63
N SER A 171 8.93 2.81 -22.73
CA SER A 171 9.19 4.09 -22.08
C SER A 171 8.81 4.01 -20.61
N GLN A 172 9.55 4.75 -19.79
CA GLN A 172 9.26 4.92 -18.37
C GLN A 172 8.73 6.34 -18.13
N SER A 173 7.72 6.46 -17.29
CA SER A 173 7.09 7.72 -16.89
C SER A 173 7.96 8.51 -15.91
N HIS A 174 7.80 9.83 -15.93
CA HIS A 174 8.24 10.70 -14.84
C HIS A 174 7.22 10.65 -13.70
N PHE A 175 7.68 10.77 -12.46
CA PHE A 175 6.82 10.78 -11.30
C PHE A 175 7.23 11.80 -10.25
N VAL A 176 6.23 12.16 -9.46
CA VAL A 176 6.34 13.13 -8.39
C VAL A 176 6.52 12.39 -7.06
N VAL A 177 7.48 12.85 -6.24
CA VAL A 177 7.76 12.29 -4.92
C VAL A 177 7.46 13.32 -3.83
N ASN A 178 6.52 13.01 -2.96
CA ASN A 178 6.24 13.80 -1.75
C ASN A 178 7.06 13.26 -0.57
N ILE A 179 8.00 14.06 -0.07
CA ILE A 179 8.82 13.74 1.12
C ILE A 179 8.56 14.69 2.30
N SER A 180 7.38 15.31 2.33
CA SER A 180 7.03 16.28 3.37
C SER A 180 7.07 15.63 4.74
N ASN A 181 7.82 16.22 5.67
CA ASN A 181 8.04 15.71 7.03
C ASN A 181 8.65 14.28 7.10
N ALA A 182 9.22 13.76 6.01
CA ALA A 182 9.90 12.47 6.03
C ALA A 182 11.35 12.63 6.54
N CYS A 183 11.84 11.61 7.26
CA CYS A 183 13.27 11.50 7.57
C CYS A 183 13.96 10.90 6.36
N ILE A 184 14.70 11.71 5.59
CA ILE A 184 15.38 11.27 4.37
C ILE A 184 16.89 11.24 4.64
N SER A 185 17.54 10.09 4.42
CA SER A 185 18.99 10.00 4.55
C SER A 185 19.70 10.68 3.36
N PRO A 186 20.98 11.09 3.51
CA PRO A 186 21.76 11.62 2.39
C PRO A 186 21.88 10.66 1.20
N ALA A 187 21.77 9.35 1.45
CA ALA A 187 21.77 8.35 0.39
C ALA A 187 20.48 8.41 -0.44
N VAL A 188 19.33 8.45 0.24
CA VAL A 188 18.02 8.60 -0.41
C VAL A 188 17.93 9.94 -1.15
N GLU A 189 18.40 11.03 -0.54
CA GLU A 189 18.40 12.35 -1.16
C GLU A 189 19.20 12.37 -2.48
N ARG A 190 20.38 11.74 -2.49
CA ARG A 190 21.15 11.58 -3.74
C ARG A 190 20.37 10.81 -4.80
N THR A 191 19.71 9.71 -4.45
CA THR A 191 18.87 8.97 -5.41
C THR A 191 17.75 9.84 -5.97
N LEU A 192 17.06 10.61 -5.12
CA LEU A 192 15.98 11.51 -5.54
C LEU A 192 16.48 12.59 -6.51
N GLN A 193 17.66 13.17 -6.25
CA GLN A 193 18.25 14.23 -7.08
C GLN A 193 18.88 13.70 -8.38
N SER A 194 19.43 12.49 -8.38
CA SER A 194 20.15 11.94 -9.54
C SER A 194 19.26 11.16 -10.52
N ASN A 195 18.08 10.71 -10.10
CA ASN A 195 17.22 9.91 -10.95
C ASN A 195 16.43 10.81 -11.93
N PRO A 196 16.59 10.63 -13.26
CA PRO A 196 15.96 11.53 -14.24
C PRO A 196 14.44 11.44 -14.28
N ARG A 197 13.83 10.40 -13.70
CA ARG A 197 12.37 10.22 -13.65
C ARG A 197 11.71 10.99 -12.51
N ILE A 198 12.48 11.46 -11.54
CA ILE A 198 11.95 11.96 -10.27
C ILE A 198 11.86 13.48 -10.25
N THR A 199 10.69 13.99 -9.87
CA THR A 199 10.49 15.37 -9.42
C THR A 199 10.09 15.33 -7.95
N VAL A 200 10.79 16.05 -7.08
CA VAL A 200 10.41 16.14 -5.66
C VAL A 200 9.41 17.29 -5.48
N GLU A 201 8.30 17.05 -4.76
CA GLU A 201 7.37 18.12 -4.37
C GLU A 201 8.09 19.11 -3.45
N ASP A 202 8.15 20.37 -3.89
CA ASP A 202 8.80 21.45 -3.15
C ASP A 202 8.10 21.69 -1.81
N ARG A 203 8.88 21.68 -0.72
CA ARG A 203 8.41 21.85 0.67
C ARG A 203 7.81 23.24 0.96
N THR A 204 7.79 24.14 -0.02
CA THR A 204 7.75 25.59 0.15
C THR A 204 6.40 26.26 -0.06
N GLU A 205 5.37 25.58 -0.58
CA GLU A 205 4.07 26.24 -0.82
C GLU A 205 3.10 26.23 0.37
N GLU A 206 3.24 25.32 1.35
CA GLU A 206 2.35 25.28 2.52
C GLU A 206 2.78 26.21 3.66
N TYR A 207 4.09 26.43 3.86
CA TYR A 207 4.57 27.32 4.92
C TYR A 207 4.38 28.81 4.59
N ALA A 208 4.42 29.18 3.30
CA ALA A 208 4.18 30.56 2.88
C ALA A 208 2.72 31.04 3.11
N LYS A 209 1.77 30.11 3.28
CA LYS A 209 0.37 30.44 3.58
C LYS A 209 0.03 30.46 5.08
N MET A 210 0.90 29.94 5.95
CA MET A 210 0.67 29.92 7.39
C MET A 210 1.36 31.06 8.14
N GLU A 211 2.32 31.76 7.53
CA GLU A 211 2.98 32.93 8.15
C GLU A 211 2.30 34.29 7.83
N PHE A 212 1.20 34.30 7.08
CA PHE A 212 0.44 35.52 6.74
C PHE A 212 -1.09 35.34 6.82
N GLY A 213 -1.59 34.68 7.87
CA GLY A 213 -3.02 34.56 8.18
C GLY A 213 -3.34 35.00 9.60
#